data_AF-A0A7X6P456-F1
#
_entry.id   AF-A0A7X6P456-F1
#
_cell.length_a   1.000
_cell.length_b   1.000
_cell.length_c   1.000
_cell.angle_alpha   90.00
_cell.angle_beta   90.00
_cell.angle_gamma   90.00
#
_symmetry.space_group_name_H-M   'P 1'
#
loop_
_entity.id
_entity.type
_entity.pdbx_description
1 polymer ?
#
loop_
_entity_poly.entity_id
_entity_poly.type
_entity_poly.pdbx_seq_one_letter_code
_entity_poly.pdbx_strand_id
1 'polypeptide(L)'
;AVLRGTFFAPTVVSGVPAGAEILRQEIFGPVLAISAFADEDEAVRLANDTEFGLVSYVYTRDLARGHRMIDRLETGMMGLNVGVVSNAAAPFGGVRQSGLGREGGPEGIHEYLATKYTLLPND
;
A
#
# COMPACT_ATOMS: atom_id res chain seq x y z
N ALA A 1 -23.86 -21.76 15.46
CA ALA A 1 -24.05 -20.93 16.67
C ALA A 1 -24.22 -19.50 16.23
N VAL A 2 -25.27 -18.80 16.67
CA VAL A 2 -25.42 -17.37 16.39
C VAL A 2 -24.37 -16.64 17.22
N LEU A 3 -23.34 -16.10 16.59
CA LEU A 3 -22.38 -15.24 17.26
C LEU A 3 -23.14 -13.98 17.71
N ARG A 4 -23.30 -13.78 19.02
CA ARG A 4 -23.85 -12.54 19.58
C ARG A 4 -22.76 -11.46 19.48
N GLY A 5 -22.99 -10.40 18.70
CA GLY A 5 -22.04 -9.29 18.46
C GLY A 5 -21.77 -9.04 16.96
N THR A 6 -20.90 -8.09 16.62
CA THR A 6 -20.48 -7.79 15.23
C THR A 6 -19.28 -8.64 14.81
N PHE A 7 -19.33 -9.95 15.10
CA PHE A 7 -18.24 -10.87 14.81
C PHE A 7 -18.33 -11.40 13.38
N PHE A 8 -17.18 -11.53 12.72
CA PHE A 8 -17.02 -12.17 11.41
C PHE A 8 -15.86 -13.16 11.47
N ALA A 9 -16.01 -14.34 10.86
CA ALA A 9 -14.99 -15.38 10.90
C ALA A 9 -13.82 -15.02 9.97
N PRO A 10 -12.54 -15.24 10.38
CA PRO A 10 -11.41 -15.13 9.47
C PRO A 10 -11.64 -16.00 8.23
N THR A 11 -11.57 -15.39 7.04
CA THR A 11 -11.94 -16.04 5.79
C THR A 11 -10.80 -15.95 4.79
N VAL A 12 -10.39 -17.10 4.23
CA VAL A 12 -9.41 -17.16 3.14
C VAL A 12 -10.13 -17.61 1.88
N VAL A 13 -10.00 -16.82 0.81
CA VAL A 13 -10.54 -17.12 -0.51
C VAL A 13 -9.37 -17.36 -1.45
N SER A 14 -9.20 -18.59 -1.93
CA SER A 14 -8.10 -18.98 -2.82
C SER A 14 -8.56 -19.21 -4.25
N GLY A 15 -7.62 -19.13 -5.21
CA GLY A 15 -7.92 -19.32 -6.63
C GLY A 15 -8.76 -18.19 -7.21
N VAL A 16 -8.60 -16.97 -6.68
CA VAL A 16 -9.37 -15.80 -7.11
C VAL A 16 -8.95 -15.44 -8.54
N PRO A 17 -9.88 -15.41 -9.51
CA PRO A 17 -9.55 -15.08 -10.89
C PRO A 17 -9.24 -13.58 -11.05
N ALA A 18 -8.44 -13.26 -12.05
CA ALA A 18 -8.21 -11.88 -12.45
C ALA A 18 -9.55 -11.17 -12.73
N GLY A 19 -9.69 -9.94 -12.24
CA GLY A 19 -10.89 -9.15 -12.41
C GLY A 19 -12.07 -9.51 -11.48
N ALA A 20 -11.89 -10.37 -10.48
CA ALA A 20 -12.87 -10.53 -9.41
C ALA A 20 -13.01 -9.24 -8.58
N GLU A 21 -14.22 -8.94 -8.11
CA GLU A 21 -14.52 -7.73 -7.33
C GLU A 21 -13.72 -7.64 -6.03
N ILE A 22 -13.47 -8.78 -5.38
CA ILE A 22 -12.67 -8.90 -4.16
C ILE A 22 -11.21 -8.41 -4.33
N LEU A 23 -10.72 -8.32 -5.57
CA LEU A 23 -9.38 -7.79 -5.88
C LEU A 23 -9.39 -6.27 -6.15
N ARG A 24 -10.56 -5.67 -6.39
CA ARG A 24 -10.71 -4.25 -6.76
C ARG A 24 -11.33 -3.39 -5.67
N GLN A 25 -12.00 -3.98 -4.69
CA GLN A 25 -12.69 -3.24 -3.63
C GLN A 25 -12.18 -3.65 -2.25
N GLU A 26 -12.06 -2.66 -1.38
CA GLU A 26 -11.66 -2.86 0.01
C GLU A 26 -12.81 -3.46 0.83
N ILE A 27 -12.57 -4.61 1.44
CA ILE A 27 -13.57 -5.35 2.24
C ILE A 27 -13.66 -4.81 3.68
N PHE A 28 -12.54 -4.29 4.20
CA PHE A 28 -12.42 -3.76 5.56
C PHE A 28 -12.83 -4.76 6.68
N GLY A 29 -12.60 -6.06 6.43
CA GLY A 29 -12.90 -7.15 7.35
C GLY A 29 -11.79 -8.22 7.34
N PRO A 30 -11.92 -9.29 8.15
CA PRO A 30 -10.89 -10.31 8.30
C PRO A 30 -10.93 -11.32 7.13
N VAL A 31 -10.78 -10.82 5.90
CA VAL A 31 -10.84 -11.60 4.66
C VAL A 31 -9.55 -11.45 3.87
N LEU A 32 -8.95 -12.56 3.46
CA LEU A 32 -7.75 -12.60 2.61
C LEU A 32 -8.06 -13.28 1.28
N ALA A 33 -7.80 -12.59 0.17
CA ALA A 33 -7.88 -13.12 -1.18
C ALA A 33 -6.50 -13.59 -1.67
N ILE A 34 -6.43 -14.75 -2.32
CA ILE A 34 -5.20 -15.32 -2.87
C ILE A 34 -5.37 -15.60 -4.35
N SER A 35 -4.51 -14.98 -5.15
CA SER A 35 -4.37 -15.16 -6.59
C SER A 35 -2.95 -15.66 -6.89
N ALA A 36 -2.82 -16.60 -7.82
CA ALA A 36 -1.51 -17.07 -8.27
C ALA A 36 -1.02 -16.25 -9.46
N PHE A 37 0.30 -16.21 -9.65
CA PHE A 37 0.98 -15.63 -10.80
C PHE A 37 2.11 -16.57 -11.23
N ALA A 38 2.50 -16.53 -12.50
CA ALA A 38 3.53 -17.39 -13.07
C ALA A 38 4.92 -16.76 -12.99
N ASP A 39 5.02 -15.44 -13.09
CA ASP A 39 6.28 -14.71 -13.10
C ASP A 39 6.20 -13.33 -12.42
N GLU A 40 7.36 -12.68 -12.30
CA GLU A 40 7.52 -11.38 -11.63
C GLU A 40 6.78 -10.26 -12.37
N ASP A 41 6.71 -10.31 -13.70
CA ASP A 41 6.06 -9.27 -14.51
C ASP A 41 4.54 -9.36 -14.40
N GLU A 42 4.01 -10.58 -14.41
CA GLU A 42 2.60 -10.83 -14.12
C GLU A 42 2.23 -10.39 -12.70
N ALA A 43 3.05 -10.71 -11.70
CA ALA A 43 2.81 -10.31 -10.31
C ALA A 43 2.69 -8.79 -10.17
N VAL A 44 3.63 -8.04 -10.75
CA VAL A 44 3.64 -6.57 -10.72
C VAL A 44 2.43 -6.01 -11.46
N ARG A 45 2.11 -6.55 -12.65
CA ARG A 45 0.93 -6.12 -13.40
C ARG A 45 -0.35 -6.31 -12.60
N LEU A 46 -0.53 -7.46 -11.95
CA LEU A 46 -1.70 -7.76 -11.12
C LEU A 46 -1.75 -6.88 -9.87
N ALA A 47 -0.60 -6.63 -9.21
CA ALA A 47 -0.54 -5.79 -8.02
C ALA A 47 -0.88 -4.33 -8.31
N ASN A 48 -0.46 -3.81 -9.47
CA ASN A 48 -0.74 -2.42 -9.87
C ASN A 48 -2.11 -2.24 -10.54
N ASP A 49 -2.83 -3.31 -10.91
CA ASP A 49 -4.18 -3.30 -11.51
C ASP A 49 -5.28 -3.01 -10.47
N THR A 50 -5.19 -1.83 -9.87
CA THR A 50 -6.10 -1.32 -8.85
C THR A 50 -6.06 0.21 -8.85
N GLU A 51 -7.11 0.87 -8.37
CA GLU A 51 -7.11 2.32 -8.19
C GLU A 51 -6.38 2.76 -6.90
N PHE A 52 -6.09 1.81 -6.02
CA PHE A 52 -5.41 2.03 -4.75
C PHE A 52 -3.89 1.99 -4.89
N GLY A 53 -3.20 2.50 -3.87
CA GLY A 53 -1.75 2.60 -3.83
C GLY A 53 -1.23 2.93 -2.43
N LEU A 54 -1.83 2.38 -1.37
CA LEU A 54 -1.44 2.67 0.01
C LEU A 54 -0.12 1.98 0.38
N VAL A 55 -0.16 0.66 0.53
CA VAL A 55 0.96 -0.16 0.97
C VAL A 55 1.02 -1.45 0.17
N SER A 56 2.23 -1.87 -0.21
CA SER A 56 2.52 -3.20 -0.78
C SER A 56 3.45 -4.01 0.12
N TYR A 57 3.44 -5.32 -0.05
CA TYR A 57 4.32 -6.25 0.67
C TYR A 57 4.95 -7.23 -0.29
N VAL A 58 6.27 -7.40 -0.17
CA VAL A 58 7.07 -8.31 -0.99
C VAL A 58 7.82 -9.26 -0.08
N TYR A 59 7.71 -10.57 -0.36
CA TYR A 59 8.47 -11.61 0.33
C TYR A 59 9.37 -12.34 -0.64
N THR A 60 10.68 -12.24 -0.45
CA THR A 60 11.69 -12.86 -1.30
C THR A 60 13.02 -13.00 -0.57
N ARG A 61 13.76 -14.08 -0.86
CA ARG A 61 15.16 -14.24 -0.42
C ARG A 61 16.16 -13.59 -1.37
N ASP A 62 15.73 -13.30 -2.60
CA ASP A 62 16.54 -12.58 -3.59
C ASP A 62 16.43 -11.07 -3.35
N LEU A 63 17.51 -10.48 -2.85
CA LEU A 63 17.59 -9.05 -2.57
C LEU A 63 17.52 -8.20 -3.85
N ALA A 64 18.08 -8.68 -4.97
CA ALA A 64 17.99 -7.97 -6.24
C ALA A 64 16.53 -7.90 -6.73
N ARG A 65 15.76 -8.98 -6.54
CA ARG A 65 14.30 -8.95 -6.75
C ARG A 65 13.63 -7.96 -5.81
N GLY A 66 13.96 -7.99 -4.52
CA GLY A 66 13.42 -7.05 -3.54
C GLY A 66 13.62 -5.59 -3.96
N HIS A 67 14.82 -5.23 -4.41
CA HIS A 67 15.11 -3.88 -4.92
C HIS A 67 14.33 -3.54 -6.18
N ARG A 68 14.23 -4.45 -7.17
CA ARG A 68 13.41 -4.20 -8.37
C ARG A 68 11.96 -3.91 -8.02
N MET A 69 11.40 -4.53 -6.98
CA MET A 69 10.01 -4.30 -6.59
C MET A 69 9.78 -2.91 -5.98
N ILE A 70 10.80 -2.28 -5.38
CA ILE A 70 10.69 -0.92 -4.83
C ILE A 70 10.23 0.06 -5.92
N ASP A 71 10.81 -0.03 -7.11
CA ASP A 71 10.52 0.89 -8.21
C ASP A 71 9.28 0.48 -9.03
N ARG A 72 8.91 -0.80 -8.97
CA ARG A 72 7.87 -1.39 -9.84
C ARG A 72 6.48 -1.37 -9.22
N LEU A 73 6.36 -1.37 -7.90
CA LEU A 73 5.07 -1.36 -7.21
C LEU A 73 4.62 0.08 -6.94
N GLU A 74 3.46 0.43 -7.47
CA GLU A 74 2.93 1.80 -7.43
C GLU A 74 2.19 2.08 -6.12
N THR A 75 2.93 2.04 -5.02
CA THR A 75 2.42 2.25 -3.66
C THR A 75 3.22 3.30 -2.91
N GLY A 76 2.58 4.05 -2.02
CA GLY A 76 3.28 5.04 -1.20
C GLY A 76 4.23 4.43 -0.15
N MET A 77 4.01 3.16 0.22
CA MET A 77 4.85 2.41 1.15
C MET A 77 5.04 0.96 0.68
N MET A 78 6.18 0.35 1.00
CA MET A 78 6.42 -1.07 0.74
C MET A 78 7.11 -1.75 1.93
N GLY A 79 6.60 -2.91 2.34
CA GLY A 79 7.27 -3.82 3.27
C GLY A 79 8.03 -4.93 2.54
N LEU A 80 9.35 -5.04 2.77
CA LEU A 80 10.15 -6.16 2.26
C LEU A 80 10.46 -7.15 3.39
N ASN A 81 9.92 -8.37 3.31
CA ASN A 81 10.11 -9.45 4.28
C ASN A 81 9.68 -9.09 5.72
N VAL A 82 8.62 -8.28 5.87
CA VAL A 82 8.07 -7.81 7.16
C VAL A 82 6.55 -7.84 7.12
N GLY A 83 5.90 -8.18 8.24
CA GLY A 83 4.44 -8.32 8.32
C GLY A 83 3.65 -7.04 8.55
N VAL A 84 4.25 -6.02 9.17
CA VAL A 84 3.60 -4.72 9.41
C VAL A 84 4.61 -3.61 9.18
N VAL A 85 4.28 -2.66 8.30
CA VAL A 85 5.05 -1.41 8.16
C VAL A 85 4.35 -0.31 8.95
N SER A 86 4.84 -0.05 10.16
CA SER A 86 4.38 1.06 11.00
C SER A 86 5.56 1.60 11.80
N ASN A 87 5.88 2.87 11.60
CA ASN A 87 6.96 3.57 12.28
C ASN A 87 6.62 5.06 12.30
N ALA A 88 6.49 5.66 13.49
CA ALA A 88 6.14 7.08 13.64
C ALA A 88 7.15 8.04 12.98
N ALA A 89 8.41 7.60 12.82
CA ALA A 89 9.46 8.38 12.17
C ALA A 89 9.49 8.23 10.64
N ALA A 90 8.70 7.31 10.07
CA ALA A 90 8.60 7.11 8.63
C ALA A 90 7.30 7.75 8.08
N PRO A 91 7.29 8.20 6.82
CA PRO A 91 6.08 8.72 6.20
C PRO A 91 5.06 7.59 5.95
N PHE A 92 3.80 7.90 6.22
CA PHE A 92 2.64 7.06 5.95
C PHE A 92 1.71 7.78 4.97
N GLY A 93 1.30 7.09 3.91
CA GLY A 93 0.36 7.64 2.95
C GLY A 93 0.46 6.93 1.60
N GLY A 94 -0.63 6.96 0.85
CA GLY A 94 -0.74 6.28 -0.43
C GLY A 94 -0.51 7.19 -1.63
N VAL A 95 -0.63 6.59 -2.81
CA VAL A 95 -0.77 7.29 -4.08
C VAL A 95 -2.11 6.92 -4.71
N ARG A 96 -2.46 7.53 -5.85
CA ARG A 96 -3.73 7.28 -6.58
C ARG A 96 -4.94 7.59 -5.69
N GLN A 97 -5.95 6.73 -5.65
CA GLN A 97 -7.14 6.92 -4.82
C GLN A 97 -6.88 6.66 -3.32
N SER A 98 -5.69 6.19 -2.95
CA SER A 98 -5.31 6.02 -1.54
C SER A 98 -4.86 7.32 -0.86
N GLY A 99 -4.85 8.44 -1.58
CA GLY A 99 -4.67 9.77 -1.00
C GLY A 99 -3.51 10.58 -1.60
N LEU A 100 -3.33 11.76 -1.03
CA LEU A 100 -2.28 12.73 -1.36
C LEU A 100 -1.61 13.20 -0.06
N GLY A 101 -0.32 13.51 -0.12
CA GLY A 101 0.46 13.94 1.04
C GLY A 101 0.94 12.78 1.91
N ARG A 102 1.58 13.08 3.03
CA ARG A 102 2.10 12.09 3.99
C ARG A 102 1.76 12.48 5.42
N GLU A 103 1.62 11.48 6.27
CA GLU A 103 1.51 11.60 7.72
C GLU A 103 2.74 10.94 8.38
N GLY A 104 3.09 11.35 9.61
CA GLY A 104 4.30 10.83 10.27
C GLY A 104 5.60 11.30 9.62
N GLY A 105 6.73 10.96 10.24
CA GLY A 105 8.04 11.44 9.81
C GLY A 105 8.16 12.98 9.72
N PRO A 106 9.26 13.49 9.16
CA PRO A 106 9.40 14.90 8.83
C PRO A 106 8.44 15.36 7.72
N GLU A 107 8.03 14.46 6.82
CA GLU A 107 7.12 14.78 5.72
C GLU A 107 5.75 15.23 6.24
N GLY A 108 5.25 14.57 7.30
CA GLY A 108 3.92 14.84 7.83
C GLY A 108 3.71 16.25 8.36
N ILE A 109 4.74 16.90 8.90
CA ILE A 109 4.59 18.29 9.37
C ILE A 109 4.43 19.26 8.19
N HIS A 110 4.99 18.96 7.01
CA HIS A 110 4.94 19.86 5.86
C HIS A 110 3.51 20.08 5.33
N GLU A 111 2.59 19.13 5.52
CA GLU A 111 1.16 19.27 5.17
C GLU A 111 0.44 20.36 6.00
N TYR A 112 1.01 20.75 7.14
CA TYR A 112 0.44 21.76 8.05
C TYR A 112 1.19 23.10 8.02
N LEU A 113 2.23 23.23 7.19
CA LEU A 113 3.04 24.45 7.07
C LEU A 113 2.64 25.26 5.83
N ALA A 114 2.74 26.60 5.94
CA ALA A 114 2.55 27.51 4.82
C ALA A 114 3.89 28.12 4.39
N THR A 115 4.34 27.83 3.16
CA THR A 115 5.58 28.39 2.62
C THR A 115 5.36 29.85 2.17
N LYS A 116 6.23 30.76 2.60
CA LYS A 116 6.19 32.18 2.22
C LYS A 116 7.47 32.58 1.50
N TYR A 117 7.35 32.96 0.23
CA TYR A 117 8.40 33.66 -0.51
C TYR A 117 8.36 35.16 -0.19
N THR A 118 9.51 35.77 0.08
CA THR A 118 9.64 37.22 0.28
C THR A 118 10.84 37.73 -0.53
N LEU A 119 10.59 38.66 -1.44
CA LEU A 119 11.64 39.36 -2.19
C LEU A 119 11.85 40.74 -1.57
N LEU A 120 13.11 41.09 -1.34
CA LEU A 120 13.54 42.45 -1.05
C LEU A 120 14.34 42.96 -2.25
N PRO A 121 13.98 44.11 -2.84
CA PRO A 121 14.82 44.72 -3.87
C PRO A 121 16.16 45.15 -3.25
N ASN A 122 17.24 45.07 -4.03
CA ASN A 122 18.48 45.79 -3.70
C ASN A 122 18.31 47.26 -4.13
N ASP A 123 18.93 48.17 -3.39
CA ASP A 123 19.09 49.57 -3.80
C ASP A 123 19.96 49.71 -5.06
#